data_AF-A0A419F6F8-F1
#
_entry.id   AF-A0A419F6F8-F1
#
_cell.length_a   1.000
_cell.length_b   1.000
_cell.length_c   1.000
_cell.angle_alpha   90.00
_cell.angle_beta   90.00
_cell.angle_gamma   90.00
#
_symmetry.space_group_name_H-M   'P 1'
#
loop_
_entity.id
_entity.type
_entity.pdbx_description
1 polymer ?
#
loop_
_entity_poly.entity_id
_entity_poly.type
_entity_poly.pdbx_seq_one_letter_code
_entity_poly.pdbx_strand_id
1 'polypeptide(L)'
;MMRAAFAVWNERIAPVFDVARQVRIVEAESGSVIREQNEKLPNEATEARAARLAGQGVEVLVCGAISRPLERLISAHGIRVIPFVAGDLAEVVRAWLQGALERDAFAMPGCCGGAGRRRFQGPSLPEETMMNGRGRGGGGRGGGMGGGGGRRGGTGMGRGGGRGRMGGPQAGGLGGTCVCPQCGYQEPHQQGQPCAQKQCPQCGSNLMRQ
;
A
#
# COMPACT_ATOMS: atom_id res chain seq x y z
N MET A 1 26.13 9.67 16.66
CA MET A 1 24.91 10.40 17.07
C MET A 1 23.97 10.51 15.88
N MET A 2 22.69 10.20 16.07
CA MET A 2 21.64 10.25 15.03
C MET A 2 20.47 11.07 15.53
N ARG A 3 19.88 11.90 14.66
CA ARG A 3 18.67 12.67 14.97
C ARG A 3 17.49 12.27 14.10
N ALA A 4 16.39 11.85 14.74
CA ALA A 4 15.15 11.53 14.05
C ALA A 4 13.98 12.39 14.54
N ALA A 5 13.14 12.83 13.62
CA ALA A 5 11.88 13.48 13.91
C ALA A 5 10.72 12.50 13.71
N PHE A 6 9.78 12.50 14.64
CA PHE A 6 8.56 11.70 14.60
C PHE A 6 7.37 12.66 14.55
N ALA A 7 6.47 12.46 13.60
CA ALA A 7 5.23 13.21 13.54
C ALA A 7 4.27 12.73 14.63
N VAL A 8 3.90 13.58 15.60
CA VAL A 8 3.16 13.14 16.80
C VAL A 8 1.81 13.83 16.95
N TRP A 9 0.79 13.03 17.24
CA TRP A 9 -0.54 13.47 17.66
C TRP A 9 -1.03 12.59 18.81
N ASN A 10 -1.31 13.17 19.98
CA ASN A 10 -1.75 12.44 21.19
C ASN A 10 -0.88 11.22 21.52
N GLU A 11 0.45 11.40 21.63
CA GLU A 11 1.43 10.34 21.91
C GLU A 11 1.48 9.19 20.88
N ARG A 12 0.88 9.37 19.71
CA ARG A 12 0.90 8.40 18.60
C ARG A 12 1.46 9.04 17.33
N ILE A 13 1.87 8.21 16.37
CA ILE A 13 2.28 8.72 15.06
C ILE A 13 1.09 9.38 14.36
N ALA A 14 1.28 10.62 13.92
CA ALA A 14 0.26 11.38 13.21
C ALA A 14 -0.07 10.67 11.87
N PRO A 15 -1.37 10.45 11.57
CA PRO A 15 -1.79 9.72 10.38
C PRO A 15 -1.45 10.46 9.08
N VAL A 16 -1.37 11.80 9.13
CA VAL A 16 -0.97 12.65 8.00
C VAL A 16 -0.01 13.74 8.50
N PHE A 17 1.17 13.83 7.91
CA PHE A 17 2.21 14.77 8.28
C PHE A 17 1.88 16.22 7.89
N ASP A 18 1.21 16.41 6.76
CA ASP A 18 0.87 17.73 6.19
C ASP A 18 0.14 18.64 7.20
N VAL A 19 -0.70 18.06 8.05
CA VAL A 19 -1.47 18.79 9.08
C VAL A 19 -0.85 18.70 10.48
N ALA A 20 0.25 17.98 10.64
CA ALA A 20 0.90 17.84 11.94
C ALA A 20 1.46 19.21 12.39
N ARG A 21 1.11 19.63 13.60
CA ARG A 21 1.54 20.91 14.19
C ARG A 21 2.81 20.77 15.04
N GLN A 22 3.22 19.54 15.31
CA GLN A 22 4.34 19.24 16.19
C GLN A 22 5.05 17.96 15.73
N VAL A 23 6.34 17.92 16.00
CA VAL A 23 7.18 16.72 15.86
C VAL A 23 7.94 16.50 17.15
N ARG A 24 8.19 15.24 17.48
CA ARG A 24 9.12 14.84 18.52
C ARG A 24 10.48 14.59 17.87
N ILE A 25 11.50 15.32 18.28
CA ILE A 25 12.88 15.10 17.85
C ILE A 25 13.55 14.24 18.92
N VAL A 26 14.12 13.12 18.49
CA VAL A 26 14.83 12.15 19.31
C VAL A 26 16.27 12.11 18.85
N GLU A 27 17.19 12.29 19.79
CA GLU A 27 18.62 12.12 19.59
C GLU A 27 19.03 10.77 20.16
N ALA A 28 19.71 9.97 19.35
CA ALA A 28 20.17 8.66 19.75
C ALA A 28 21.66 8.46 19.50
N GLU A 29 22.28 7.70 20.39
CA GLU A 29 23.67 7.25 20.26
C GLU A 29 23.76 5.81 20.74
N SER A 30 24.47 4.97 19.99
CA SER A 30 24.68 3.56 20.33
C SER A 30 23.40 2.78 20.66
N GLY A 31 22.27 3.14 20.04
CA GLY A 31 20.98 2.47 20.22
C GLY A 31 20.14 2.97 21.41
N SER A 32 20.58 4.02 22.11
CA SER A 32 19.88 4.61 23.26
C SER A 32 19.50 6.07 22.98
N VAL A 33 18.33 6.49 23.49
CA VAL A 33 17.89 7.88 23.44
C VAL A 33 18.69 8.70 24.45
N ILE A 34 19.39 9.73 23.99
CA ILE A 34 20.08 10.68 24.85
C ILE A 34 19.16 11.86 25.20
N ARG A 35 18.37 12.32 24.23
CA ARG A 35 17.56 13.52 24.36
C ARG A 35 16.29 13.42 23.54
N GLU A 36 15.23 13.99 24.10
CA GLU A 36 13.96 14.18 23.42
C GLU A 36 13.51 15.64 23.55
N GLN A 37 13.01 16.21 22.45
CA GLN A 37 12.42 17.55 22.47
C GLN A 37 11.20 17.64 21.56
N ASN A 38 10.20 18.41 21.99
CA ASN A 38 9.04 18.74 21.17
C ASN A 38 9.33 20.00 20.35
N GLU A 39 9.18 19.90 19.04
CA GLU A 39 9.36 21.01 18.11
C GLU A 39 8.03 21.33 17.42
N LYS A 40 7.66 22.62 17.40
CA LYS A 40 6.45 23.07 16.71
C LYS A 40 6.75 23.28 15.23
N LEU A 41 5.90 22.75 14.37
CA LEU A 41 5.98 22.99 12.93
C LEU A 41 5.16 24.23 12.54
N PRO A 42 5.69 25.09 11.64
CA PRO A 42 4.93 26.23 11.12
C PRO A 42 3.74 25.74 10.29
N ASN A 43 2.61 26.45 10.37
CA ASN A 43 1.35 25.97 9.78
C ASN A 43 1.30 26.12 8.26
N GLU A 44 1.79 27.23 7.71
CA GLU A 44 1.34 27.71 6.39
C GLU A 44 2.28 27.41 5.22
N ALA A 45 3.59 27.27 5.44
CA ALA A 45 4.55 27.08 4.35
C ALA A 45 5.26 25.71 4.44
N THR A 46 5.10 24.90 3.38
CA THR A 46 5.78 23.61 3.15
C THR A 46 7.30 23.75 3.28
N GLU A 47 7.85 24.80 2.69
CA GLU A 47 9.28 25.10 2.75
C GLU A 47 9.74 25.46 4.17
N ALA A 48 8.96 26.28 4.89
CA ALA A 48 9.27 26.62 6.27
C ALA A 48 9.29 25.38 7.19
N ARG A 49 8.42 24.39 6.94
CA ARG A 49 8.42 23.12 7.68
C ARG A 49 9.72 22.34 7.45
N ALA A 50 10.13 22.19 6.20
CA ALA A 50 11.34 21.44 5.89
C ALA A 50 12.61 22.18 6.32
N ALA A 51 12.67 23.50 6.13
CA ALA A 51 13.75 24.33 6.66
C ALA A 51 13.84 24.24 8.19
N ARG A 52 12.70 24.17 8.90
CA ARG A 52 12.68 23.97 10.36
C ARG A 52 13.26 22.61 10.75
N LEU A 53 12.89 21.54 10.06
CA LEU A 53 13.44 20.20 10.30
C LEU A 53 14.95 20.15 10.01
N ALA A 54 15.38 20.73 8.88
CA ALA A 54 16.78 20.80 8.49
C ALA A 54 17.62 21.64 9.47
N GLY A 55 17.08 22.77 9.93
CA GLY A 55 17.73 23.63 10.92
C GLY A 55 17.89 22.97 12.29
N GLN A 56 17.07 21.96 12.60
CA GLN A 56 17.22 21.13 13.80
C GLN A 56 18.21 19.96 13.59
N GLY A 57 18.83 19.83 12.42
CA GLY A 57 19.77 18.76 12.10
C GLY A 57 19.13 17.38 12.12
N VAL A 58 17.85 17.29 11.73
CA VAL A 58 17.14 16.00 11.61
C VAL A 58 17.64 15.26 10.38
N GLU A 59 18.04 14.01 10.54
CA GLU A 59 18.51 13.15 9.45
C GLU A 59 17.39 12.23 8.92
N VAL A 60 16.45 11.85 9.80
CA VAL A 60 15.37 10.92 9.49
C VAL A 60 14.03 11.49 9.95
N LEU A 61 13.01 11.47 9.09
CA LEU A 61 11.63 11.80 9.44
C LEU A 61 10.76 10.55 9.37
N VAL A 62 10.14 10.17 10.49
CA VAL A 62 9.18 9.07 10.57
C VAL A 62 7.77 9.64 10.69
N CYS A 63 6.89 9.28 9.76
CA CYS A 63 5.52 9.78 9.73
C CYS A 63 4.53 8.77 9.13
N GLY A 64 3.24 9.08 9.27
CA GLY A 64 2.17 8.39 8.55
C GLY A 64 2.16 8.74 7.06
N ALA A 65 1.01 9.18 6.54
CA ALA A 65 0.92 9.68 5.18
C ALA A 65 1.56 11.06 5.04
N ILE A 66 2.13 11.34 3.88
CA ILE A 66 2.72 12.64 3.53
C ILE A 66 2.42 12.93 2.06
N SER A 67 2.13 14.17 1.70
CA SER A 67 1.99 14.54 0.29
C SER A 67 3.33 14.48 -0.44
N ARG A 68 3.30 14.04 -1.70
CA ARG A 68 4.51 13.92 -2.54
C ARG A 68 5.31 15.22 -2.67
N PRO A 69 4.70 16.41 -2.83
CA PRO A 69 5.46 17.65 -2.91
C PRO A 69 6.25 17.93 -1.62
N LEU A 70 5.63 17.71 -0.45
CA LEU A 70 6.27 17.91 0.85
C LEU A 70 7.37 16.86 1.10
N GLU A 71 7.11 15.59 0.79
CA GLU A 71 8.12 14.51 0.88
C GLU A 71 9.36 14.81 0.03
N ARG A 72 9.16 15.21 -1.23
CA ARG A 72 10.25 15.56 -2.15
C ARG A 72 11.06 16.74 -1.62
N LEU A 73 10.38 17.76 -1.11
CA LEU A 73 11.03 18.96 -0.60
C LEU A 73 11.86 18.64 0.65
N ILE A 74 11.33 17.84 1.58
CA ILE A 74 12.07 17.37 2.77
C ILE A 74 13.28 16.51 2.36
N SER A 75 13.09 15.61 1.38
CA SER A 75 14.17 14.78 0.85
C SER A 75 15.26 15.61 0.16
N ALA A 76 14.90 16.72 -0.49
CA ALA A 76 15.85 17.65 -1.09
C ALA A 76 16.74 18.37 -0.06
N HIS A 77 16.28 18.49 1.19
CA HIS A 77 17.10 18.96 2.31
C HIS A 77 18.00 17.86 2.91
N GLY A 78 18.07 16.67 2.28
CA GLY A 78 18.90 15.56 2.74
C GLY A 78 18.29 14.73 3.87
N ILE A 79 17.00 14.94 4.19
CA ILE A 79 16.30 14.24 5.26
C ILE A 79 15.66 12.97 4.68
N ARG A 80 16.00 11.80 5.24
CA ARG A 80 15.38 10.53 4.84
C ARG A 80 13.96 10.43 5.40
N VAL A 81 12.96 10.36 4.53
CA VAL A 81 11.56 10.19 4.94
C VAL A 81 11.19 8.70 5.00
N ILE A 82 10.58 8.27 6.11
CA ILE A 82 10.00 6.95 6.31
C ILE A 82 8.48 7.13 6.48
N PRO A 83 7.72 7.10 5.39
CA PRO A 83 6.27 7.27 5.42
C PRO A 83 5.54 5.96 5.73
N PHE A 84 4.22 6.06 5.93
CA PHE A 84 3.27 4.98 6.18
C PHE A 84 3.46 4.23 7.50
N VAL A 85 4.00 4.92 8.51
CA VAL A 85 4.16 4.40 9.87
C VAL A 85 2.94 4.78 10.71
N ALA A 86 2.35 3.81 11.40
CA ALA A 86 1.33 3.99 12.42
C ALA A 86 1.70 3.22 13.68
N GLY A 87 1.36 3.77 14.83
CA GLY A 87 1.67 3.13 16.11
C GLY A 87 1.77 4.14 17.25
N ASP A 88 2.07 3.63 18.43
CA ASP A 88 2.46 4.42 19.58
C ASP A 88 3.86 5.01 19.39
N LEU A 89 4.09 6.25 19.85
CA LEU A 89 5.38 6.92 19.69
C LEU A 89 6.53 6.13 20.33
N ALA A 90 6.34 5.63 21.55
CA ALA A 90 7.41 4.95 22.27
C ALA A 90 7.77 3.62 21.59
N GLU A 91 6.79 2.89 21.06
CA GLU A 91 7.02 1.66 20.29
C GLU A 91 7.78 1.94 18.99
N VAL A 92 7.39 2.98 18.27
CA VAL A 92 8.00 3.37 17.01
C VAL A 92 9.44 3.88 17.21
N VAL A 93 9.70 4.64 18.27
CA VAL A 93 11.07 5.07 18.64
C VAL A 93 11.93 3.86 18.98
N ARG A 94 11.44 2.91 19.78
CA ARG A 94 12.17 1.66 20.08
C ARG A 94 12.48 0.87 18.81
N ALA A 95 11.50 0.73 17.92
CA ALA A 95 11.69 0.04 16.65
C ALA A 95 12.69 0.76 15.73
N TRP A 96 12.71 2.09 15.74
CA TRP A 96 13.70 2.89 15.01
C TRP A 96 15.11 2.63 15.48
N LEU A 97 15.35 2.65 16.80
CA LEU A 97 16.65 2.38 17.42
C LEU A 97 17.19 0.99 17.07
N GLN A 98 16.29 0.01 16.92
CA GLN A 98 16.62 -1.38 16.55
C GLN A 98 16.73 -1.61 15.04
N GLY A 99 16.50 -0.58 14.21
CA GLY A 99 16.43 -0.74 12.75
C GLY A 99 15.24 -1.58 12.27
N ALA A 100 14.21 -1.76 13.10
CA ALA A 100 13.08 -2.66 12.88
C ALA A 100 11.81 -1.98 12.33
N LEU A 101 11.87 -0.70 11.96
CA LEU A 101 10.76 0.05 11.33
C LEU A 101 10.36 -0.44 9.93
N GLU A 102 11.06 -1.44 9.39
CA GLU A 102 10.77 -2.00 8.07
C GLU A 102 9.73 -3.12 8.07
N ARG A 103 9.18 -3.48 9.24
CA ARG A 103 8.24 -4.59 9.38
C ARG A 103 6.78 -4.13 9.26
N ASP A 104 5.94 -5.00 8.70
CA ASP A 104 4.50 -4.82 8.52
C ASP A 104 3.73 -4.44 9.81
N ALA A 105 4.36 -4.62 10.99
CA ALA A 105 3.79 -4.31 12.30
C ALA A 105 3.42 -2.84 12.50
N PHE A 106 4.15 -1.90 11.88
CA PHE A 106 3.86 -0.47 11.97
C PHE A 106 3.24 0.08 10.68
N ALA A 107 2.84 -0.77 9.74
CA ALA A 107 2.27 -0.33 8.48
C ALA A 107 0.84 0.22 8.69
N MET A 108 0.57 1.40 8.13
CA MET A 108 -0.79 1.95 8.09
C MET A 108 -1.77 0.99 7.38
N PRO A 109 -2.92 0.64 7.99
CA PRO A 109 -3.94 -0.17 7.33
C PRO A 109 -4.56 0.59 6.15
N GLY A 110 -4.79 -0.09 5.02
CA GLY A 110 -5.45 0.47 3.84
C GLY A 110 -4.55 1.25 2.86
N CYS A 111 -3.30 1.55 3.20
CA CYS A 111 -2.28 1.90 2.21
C CYS A 111 -1.77 0.60 1.60
N CYS A 112 -2.18 0.31 0.36
CA CYS A 112 -1.83 -0.88 -0.42
C CYS A 112 -0.43 -1.42 -0.05
N GLY A 113 -0.43 -2.53 0.69
CA GLY A 113 0.71 -3.04 1.45
C GLY A 113 1.98 -3.19 0.64
N GLY A 114 3.13 -2.94 1.29
CA GLY A 114 4.46 -3.37 0.84
C GLY A 114 4.96 -2.91 -0.54
N ALA A 115 4.14 -2.20 -1.32
CA ALA A 115 4.43 -1.80 -2.69
C ALA A 115 4.96 -0.36 -2.78
N GLY A 116 4.67 0.49 -1.80
CA GLY A 116 5.21 1.86 -1.73
C GLY A 116 6.73 1.90 -1.52
N ARG A 117 7.29 0.93 -0.78
CA ARG A 117 8.75 0.78 -0.61
C ARG A 117 9.46 0.21 -1.84
N ARG A 118 8.72 -0.39 -2.78
CA ARG A 118 9.26 -1.09 -3.98
C ARG A 118 8.87 -0.47 -5.32
N ARG A 119 8.32 0.76 -5.35
CA ARG A 119 8.00 1.48 -6.60
C ARG A 119 8.86 2.72 -6.86
N PHE A 120 9.83 3.02 -5.98
CA PHE A 120 10.75 4.15 -6.14
C PHE A 120 11.97 3.83 -7.05
N GLN A 121 11.71 3.20 -8.20
CA GLN A 121 12.62 3.26 -9.35
C GLN A 121 11.78 3.44 -10.62
N GLY A 122 11.14 4.60 -10.74
CA GLY A 122 10.61 5.09 -12.01
C GLY A 122 11.27 6.44 -12.30
N PRO A 123 11.84 6.66 -13.49
CA PRO A 123 12.57 7.89 -13.78
C PRO A 123 11.64 9.10 -13.71
N SER A 124 12.16 10.17 -13.10
CA SER A 124 11.57 11.50 -13.01
C SER A 124 11.29 12.08 -14.39
N LEU A 125 10.03 12.42 -14.69
CA LEU A 125 9.70 13.34 -15.78
C LEU A 125 9.15 14.65 -15.18
N PRO A 126 9.50 15.82 -15.77
CA PRO A 126 9.08 17.12 -15.27
C PRO A 126 7.62 17.43 -15.59
N GLU A 127 7.09 18.31 -14.76
CA GLU A 127 5.67 18.59 -14.52
C GLU A 127 5.22 19.80 -15.34
N GLU A 128 5.07 19.65 -16.66
CA GLU A 128 4.42 20.67 -17.49
C GLU A 128 3.66 20.00 -18.63
N THR A 129 2.34 19.84 -18.47
CA THR A 129 1.30 20.21 -19.47
C THR A 129 -0.06 19.78 -18.91
N MET A 130 -0.87 20.79 -18.67
CA MET A 130 -2.25 20.72 -18.23
C MET A 130 -3.15 19.98 -19.24
N MET A 131 -4.26 19.49 -18.70
CA MET A 131 -5.58 19.33 -19.30
C MET A 131 -5.72 19.38 -20.84
N ASN A 132 -6.52 18.41 -21.30
CA ASN A 132 -7.41 18.44 -22.46
C ASN A 132 -6.87 17.75 -23.72
N GLY A 133 -7.50 16.64 -24.09
CA GLY A 133 -7.21 15.95 -25.34
C GLY A 133 -7.72 14.52 -25.39
N ARG A 134 -8.88 14.35 -26.02
CA ARG A 134 -9.28 13.06 -26.61
C ARG A 134 -8.10 12.50 -27.42
N GLY A 135 -7.64 11.29 -27.13
CA GLY A 135 -6.57 10.67 -27.91
C GLY A 135 -6.30 9.23 -27.51
N ARG A 136 -6.91 8.30 -28.25
CA ARG A 136 -6.49 6.88 -28.30
C ARG A 136 -5.03 6.77 -28.79
N GLY A 137 -4.29 5.82 -28.24
CA GLY A 137 -3.49 4.92 -29.07
C GLY A 137 -2.07 4.60 -28.60
N GLY A 138 -1.78 3.29 -28.55
CA GLY A 138 -0.45 2.68 -28.57
C GLY A 138 -0.27 1.66 -27.44
N GLY A 139 -0.10 0.36 -27.65
CA GLY A 139 0.01 -0.46 -28.86
C GLY A 139 0.36 -1.88 -28.39
N GLY A 140 -0.32 -2.90 -28.92
CA GLY A 140 -0.14 -4.28 -28.46
C GLY A 140 -0.83 -5.31 -29.35
N ARG A 141 -0.25 -5.52 -30.54
CA ARG A 141 -0.19 -6.75 -31.36
C ARG A 141 -1.42 -7.70 -31.35
N GLY A 142 -2.05 -7.85 -32.51
CA GLY A 142 -2.88 -9.01 -32.82
C GLY A 142 -3.51 -8.89 -34.20
N GLY A 143 -3.01 -9.66 -35.16
CA GLY A 143 -3.38 -9.59 -36.58
C GLY A 143 -4.80 -10.08 -36.89
N GLY A 144 -5.27 -9.69 -38.07
CA GLY A 144 -6.53 -10.17 -38.62
C GLY A 144 -6.93 -9.39 -39.87
N MET A 145 -6.55 -9.91 -41.04
CA MET A 145 -7.03 -9.50 -42.36
C MET A 145 -8.56 -9.65 -42.45
N GLY A 146 -9.22 -8.69 -43.10
CA GLY A 146 -10.63 -8.83 -43.49
C GLY A 146 -11.19 -7.53 -44.05
N GLY A 147 -11.13 -7.36 -45.37
CA GLY A 147 -11.70 -6.23 -46.09
C GLY A 147 -13.23 -6.29 -46.17
N GLY A 148 -13.85 -5.13 -46.39
CA GLY A 148 -15.28 -5.00 -46.70
C GLY A 148 -15.79 -3.60 -46.43
N GLY A 149 -16.06 -2.84 -47.50
CA GLY A 149 -16.62 -1.48 -47.44
C GLY A 149 -18.13 -1.43 -47.19
N GLY A 150 -18.60 -0.21 -46.87
CA GLY A 150 -20.03 0.15 -46.73
C GLY A 150 -20.27 0.95 -45.44
N ARG A 151 -20.32 2.28 -45.45
CA ARG A 151 -21.45 3.18 -45.77
C ARG A 151 -22.74 2.88 -44.99
N ARG A 152 -23.19 3.91 -44.24
CA ARG A 152 -24.53 4.15 -43.65
C ARG A 152 -24.74 3.39 -42.33
N GLY A 153 -25.07 4.04 -41.21
CA GLY A 153 -26.21 4.94 -41.02
C GLY A 153 -27.37 4.09 -40.52
N GLY A 154 -27.71 4.16 -39.23
CA GLY A 154 -28.82 3.38 -38.68
C GLY A 154 -28.86 3.34 -37.15
N THR A 155 -29.64 4.25 -36.58
CA THR A 155 -30.33 4.08 -35.30
C THR A 155 -31.15 2.79 -35.33
N GLY A 156 -31.01 1.93 -34.33
CA GLY A 156 -31.79 0.70 -34.23
C GLY A 156 -31.86 0.17 -32.81
N MET A 157 -32.94 0.50 -32.10
CA MET A 157 -33.42 -0.30 -30.98
C MET A 157 -33.88 -1.66 -31.53
N GLY A 158 -33.28 -2.74 -31.05
CA GLY A 158 -33.68 -4.12 -31.37
C GLY A 158 -33.74 -4.98 -30.11
N ARG A 159 -34.97 -5.27 -29.67
CA ARG A 159 -35.30 -6.38 -28.76
C ARG A 159 -34.97 -7.70 -29.47
N GLY A 160 -34.31 -8.64 -28.80
CA GLY A 160 -34.12 -9.98 -29.34
C GLY A 160 -33.41 -10.91 -28.35
N GLY A 161 -34.16 -11.87 -27.82
CA GLY A 161 -33.66 -12.90 -26.91
C GLY A 161 -32.67 -13.86 -27.59
N GLY A 162 -31.73 -14.36 -26.80
CA GLY A 162 -30.80 -15.41 -27.17
C GLY A 162 -30.44 -16.23 -25.93
N ARG A 163 -31.13 -17.35 -25.75
CA ARG A 163 -30.76 -18.41 -24.80
C ARG A 163 -29.43 -19.03 -25.25
N GLY A 164 -28.52 -19.23 -24.29
CA GLY A 164 -27.54 -20.31 -24.31
C GLY A 164 -26.17 -19.99 -24.90
N ARG A 165 -25.15 -20.01 -24.03
CA ARG A 165 -24.00 -20.92 -24.14
C ARG A 165 -23.24 -20.93 -22.81
N MET A 166 -23.51 -21.97 -22.04
CA MET A 166 -22.54 -22.55 -21.11
C MET A 166 -21.22 -22.80 -21.85
N GLY A 167 -20.10 -22.48 -21.20
CA GLY A 167 -18.75 -22.75 -21.70
C GLY A 167 -17.72 -21.85 -21.02
N GLY A 168 -17.35 -22.17 -19.78
CA GLY A 168 -16.36 -21.39 -19.03
C GLY A 168 -14.93 -21.55 -19.52
N PRO A 169 -13.95 -20.87 -18.91
CA PRO A 169 -12.60 -21.36 -18.82
C PRO A 169 -12.49 -22.22 -17.56
N GLN A 170 -12.38 -23.51 -17.82
CA GLN A 170 -11.88 -24.54 -16.94
C GLN A 170 -10.46 -24.17 -16.49
N ALA A 171 -10.33 -23.37 -15.43
CA ALA A 171 -9.09 -23.23 -14.68
C ALA A 171 -9.23 -24.09 -13.43
N GLY A 172 -9.02 -25.39 -13.62
CA GLY A 172 -8.88 -26.37 -12.55
C GLY A 172 -7.79 -25.91 -11.59
N GLY A 173 -8.22 -25.43 -10.42
CA GLY A 173 -7.39 -25.48 -9.23
C GLY A 173 -7.14 -26.95 -8.95
N LEU A 174 -5.94 -27.40 -9.31
CA LEU A 174 -5.35 -28.70 -9.02
C LEU A 174 -5.71 -29.09 -7.57
N GLY A 175 -6.13 -30.35 -7.40
CA GLY A 175 -6.78 -30.86 -6.19
C GLY A 175 -6.18 -30.34 -4.88
N GLY A 176 -7.03 -29.81 -4.01
CA GLY A 176 -6.69 -29.59 -2.60
C GLY A 176 -7.13 -30.79 -1.78
N THR A 177 -6.53 -30.98 -0.62
CA THR A 177 -6.95 -32.03 0.32
C THR A 177 -7.75 -31.37 1.45
N CYS A 178 -8.94 -31.87 1.73
CA CYS A 178 -9.68 -31.51 2.92
C CYS A 178 -9.16 -32.35 4.09
N VAL A 179 -8.62 -31.72 5.13
CA VAL A 179 -8.08 -32.36 6.32
C VAL A 179 -8.94 -32.02 7.53
N CYS A 180 -9.20 -32.99 8.41
CA CYS A 180 -9.88 -32.76 9.68
C CYS A 180 -8.88 -32.29 10.74
N PRO A 181 -9.09 -31.13 11.40
CA PRO A 181 -8.18 -30.66 12.44
C PRO A 181 -8.28 -31.44 13.76
N GLN A 182 -9.33 -32.24 13.95
CA GLN A 182 -9.56 -32.98 15.20
C GLN A 182 -8.99 -34.40 15.18
N CYS A 183 -9.10 -35.10 14.05
CA CYS A 183 -8.65 -36.50 13.93
C CYS A 183 -7.61 -36.73 12.82
N GLY A 184 -7.28 -35.71 12.03
CA GLY A 184 -6.30 -35.83 10.93
C GLY A 184 -6.80 -36.54 9.68
N TYR A 185 -8.09 -36.89 9.59
CA TYR A 185 -8.70 -37.50 8.40
C TYR A 185 -8.50 -36.64 7.15
N GLN A 186 -8.14 -37.24 6.01
CA GLN A 186 -7.86 -36.54 4.76
C GLN A 186 -8.73 -37.08 3.63
N GLU A 187 -9.36 -36.19 2.85
CA GLU A 187 -10.08 -36.55 1.63
C GLU A 187 -9.79 -35.56 0.50
N PRO A 188 -9.84 -35.99 -0.77
CA PRO A 188 -9.69 -35.07 -1.89
C PRO A 188 -10.86 -34.06 -1.92
N HIS A 189 -10.53 -32.78 -2.11
CA HIS A 189 -11.52 -31.74 -2.23
C HIS A 189 -12.38 -31.95 -3.48
N GLN A 190 -13.70 -31.98 -3.28
CA GLN A 190 -14.68 -32.10 -4.37
C GLN A 190 -15.11 -30.72 -4.87
N GLN A 191 -15.08 -30.53 -6.19
CA GLN A 191 -15.53 -29.28 -6.81
C GLN A 191 -17.00 -29.01 -6.50
N GLY A 192 -17.30 -27.77 -6.12
CA GLY A 192 -18.67 -27.33 -5.81
C GLY A 192 -19.03 -27.35 -4.32
N GLN A 193 -18.24 -28.00 -3.45
CA GLN A 193 -18.47 -27.96 -2.00
C GLN A 193 -17.20 -27.53 -1.24
N PRO A 194 -17.21 -26.39 -0.51
CA PRO A 194 -16.07 -25.97 0.30
C PRO A 194 -15.80 -26.98 1.43
N CYS A 195 -14.52 -27.25 1.75
CA CYS A 195 -14.16 -28.23 2.79
C CYS A 195 -14.86 -27.94 4.13
N ALA A 196 -15.05 -26.67 4.48
CA ALA A 196 -15.70 -26.25 5.72
C ALA A 196 -17.18 -26.66 5.84
N GLN A 197 -17.84 -27.03 4.74
CA GLN A 197 -19.22 -27.52 4.73
C GLN A 197 -19.31 -29.06 4.73
N LYS A 198 -18.18 -29.78 4.67
CA LYS A 198 -18.15 -31.24 4.82
C LYS A 198 -17.83 -31.61 6.27
N GLN A 199 -18.58 -32.57 6.79
CA GLN A 199 -18.34 -33.16 8.11
C GLN A 199 -17.43 -34.38 7.99
N CYS A 200 -16.48 -34.48 8.90
CA CYS A 200 -15.60 -35.63 8.99
C CYS A 200 -16.39 -36.89 9.35
N PRO A 201 -16.26 -38.01 8.61
CA PRO A 201 -16.95 -39.26 8.93
C PRO A 201 -16.45 -39.93 10.22
N GLN A 202 -15.29 -39.54 10.74
CA GLN A 202 -14.69 -40.12 11.95
C GLN A 202 -15.07 -39.38 13.24
N CYS A 203 -15.26 -38.06 13.18
CA CYS A 203 -15.49 -37.24 14.39
C CYS A 203 -16.59 -36.17 14.24
N GLY A 204 -17.22 -36.06 13.07
CA GLY A 204 -18.29 -35.09 12.80
C GLY A 204 -17.86 -33.64 12.63
N SER A 205 -16.58 -33.30 12.84
CA SER A 205 -16.08 -31.93 12.74
C SER A 205 -15.91 -31.46 11.29
N ASN A 206 -16.04 -30.16 11.05
CA ASN A 206 -15.86 -29.58 9.71
C ASN A 206 -14.40 -29.70 9.23
N LEU A 207 -14.23 -30.01 7.95
CA LEU A 207 -12.90 -30.15 7.33
C LEU A 207 -12.32 -28.79 6.92
N MET A 208 -11.00 -28.69 6.88
CA MET A 208 -10.27 -27.51 6.40
C MET A 208 -9.46 -27.85 5.15
N ARG A 209 -9.30 -26.88 4.24
CA ARG A 209 -8.47 -27.07 3.05
C ARG A 209 -7.00 -26.90 3.44
N GLN A 210 -6.19 -27.89 3.12
CA GLN A 210 -4.72 -27.78 3.09
C GLN A 210 -4.21 -27.83 1.65
#